data_AF-A0AAP8MX84-F1
#
_entry.id   AF-A0AAP8MX84-F1
#
_cell.length_a   1.000
_cell.length_b   1.000
_cell.length_c   1.000
_cell.angle_alpha   90.00
_cell.angle_beta   90.00
_cell.angle_gamma   90.00
#
_symmetry.space_group_name_H-M   'P 1'
#
loop_
_entity.id
_entity.type
_entity.pdbx_description
1 polymer ?
#
loop_
_entity_poly.entity_id
_entity_poly.type
_entity_poly.pdbx_seq_one_letter_code
_entity_poly.pdbx_strand_id
1 'polypeptide(L)'
;MPVQKQHIDALVASLSFQFARIGDTTTTVCEAFLPNGFSVGSGKSACVNPDDYNYEDGCKYAMERAVQDATNKLWELEGYLLAVTGKTSDNLAKPIPVINMKQAESYVVRMKQEHQELAYKLERLSGFIASDTYESLPKEDGWAMVQQYSAMRTYKNILEKRIKRAETEPA
;
A
#
# COMPACT_ATOMS: atom_id res chain seq x y z
N MET A 1 -18.31 31.30 12.33
CA MET A 1 -19.19 30.62 11.35
C MET A 1 -19.20 29.13 11.70
N PRO A 2 -20.32 28.41 11.61
CA PRO A 2 -20.34 26.97 11.89
C PRO A 2 -19.64 26.16 10.78
N VAL A 3 -19.21 24.94 11.10
CA VAL A 3 -18.70 23.97 10.11
C VAL A 3 -19.82 23.65 9.10
N GLN A 4 -19.50 23.69 7.82
CA GLN A 4 -20.47 23.49 6.75
C GLN A 4 -20.61 22.00 6.40
N LYS A 5 -21.84 21.50 6.24
CA LYS A 5 -22.09 20.10 5.85
C LYS A 5 -21.37 19.73 4.55
N GLN A 6 -21.36 20.63 3.56
CA GLN A 6 -20.70 20.39 2.27
C GLN A 6 -19.20 20.10 2.41
N HIS A 7 -18.53 20.73 3.38
CA HIS A 7 -17.12 20.46 3.67
C HIS A 7 -16.93 19.05 4.23
N ILE A 8 -17.80 18.63 5.16
CA ILE A 8 -17.78 17.27 5.70
C ILE A 8 -18.07 16.24 4.60
N ASP A 9 -19.07 16.49 3.74
CA ASP A 9 -19.39 15.60 2.62
C ASP A 9 -18.19 15.46 1.67
N ALA A 10 -17.43 16.55 1.42
CA ALA A 10 -16.22 16.52 0.60
C ALA A 10 -15.08 15.72 1.25
N LEU A 11 -14.89 15.86 2.57
CA LEU A 11 -13.91 15.07 3.32
C LEU A 11 -14.27 13.58 3.30
N VAL A 12 -15.54 13.23 3.50
CA VAL A 12 -16.04 11.85 3.42
C VAL A 12 -15.85 11.27 2.01
N ALA A 13 -16.12 12.06 0.97
CA ALA A 13 -15.89 11.65 -0.42
C ALA A 13 -14.39 11.48 -0.76
N SER A 14 -13.49 12.10 0.00
CA SER A 14 -12.04 11.98 -0.16
C SER A 14 -11.42 10.78 0.56
N LEU A 15 -12.22 10.03 1.33
CA LEU A 15 -11.72 8.91 2.13
C LEU A 15 -11.20 7.77 1.24
N SER A 16 -10.13 7.16 1.71
CA SER A 16 -9.65 5.88 1.22
C SER A 16 -9.87 4.81 2.28
N PHE A 17 -10.09 3.57 1.85
CA PHE A 17 -10.45 2.47 2.75
C PHE A 17 -9.45 1.33 2.64
N GLN A 18 -9.11 0.72 3.77
CA GLN A 18 -8.37 -0.54 3.84
C GLN A 18 -9.24 -1.61 4.49
N PHE A 19 -9.24 -2.80 3.91
CA PHE A 19 -10.03 -3.93 4.38
C PHE A 19 -9.14 -5.08 4.81
N ALA A 20 -9.55 -5.79 5.85
CA ALA A 20 -8.90 -7.03 6.25
C ALA A 20 -9.91 -8.01 6.81
N ARG A 21 -9.72 -9.30 6.49
CA ARG A 21 -10.39 -10.39 7.21
C ARG A 21 -9.53 -10.78 8.41
N ILE A 22 -10.14 -10.97 9.57
CA ILE A 22 -9.43 -11.38 10.78
C ILE A 22 -9.22 -12.89 10.74
N GLY A 23 -8.04 -13.33 10.29
CA GLY A 23 -7.69 -14.75 10.14
C GLY A 23 -8.75 -15.50 9.31
N ASP A 24 -9.11 -16.70 9.76
CA ASP A 24 -10.15 -17.53 9.13
C ASP A 24 -11.55 -17.29 9.72
N THR A 25 -11.77 -16.19 10.45
CA THR A 25 -13.06 -15.87 11.07
C THR A 25 -14.05 -15.31 10.04
N THR A 26 -15.30 -15.07 10.44
CA THR A 26 -16.29 -14.37 9.61
C THR A 26 -16.17 -12.85 9.67
N THR A 27 -15.17 -12.31 10.36
CA THR A 27 -15.06 -10.87 10.62
C THR A 27 -14.24 -10.18 9.53
N THR A 28 -14.85 -9.21 8.87
CA THR A 28 -14.18 -8.23 7.99
C THR A 28 -14.14 -6.88 8.69
N VAL A 29 -12.96 -6.27 8.74
CA VAL A 29 -12.75 -4.91 9.24
C VAL A 29 -12.47 -3.96 8.09
N CYS A 30 -12.83 -2.70 8.28
CA CYS A 30 -12.58 -1.60 7.37
C CYS A 30 -12.05 -0.40 8.15
N GLU A 31 -10.97 0.21 7.68
CA GLU A 31 -10.39 1.42 8.24
C GLU A 31 -10.43 2.52 7.17
N ALA A 32 -10.93 3.70 7.53
CA ALA A 32 -11.10 4.85 6.67
C ALA A 32 -10.05 5.93 6.97
N PHE A 33 -9.39 6.40 5.91
CA PHE A 33 -8.29 7.35 6.02
C PHE A 33 -8.52 8.60 5.17
N LEU A 34 -8.20 9.76 5.73
CA LEU A 34 -8.10 11.02 4.99
C LEU A 34 -6.89 11.00 4.03
N PRO A 35 -6.85 11.85 2.98
CA PRO A 35 -5.74 11.91 2.02
C PRO A 35 -4.35 12.09 2.64
N ASN A 36 -4.25 12.60 3.87
CA ASN A 36 -3.00 12.74 4.62
C ASN A 36 -2.57 11.49 5.41
N GLY A 37 -3.31 10.39 5.33
CA GLY A 37 -3.02 9.15 6.03
C GLY A 37 -3.56 9.06 7.44
N PHE A 38 -4.24 10.09 7.91
CA PHE A 38 -4.84 10.05 9.23
C PHE A 38 -6.07 9.17 9.19
N SER A 39 -6.10 8.13 10.05
CA SER A 39 -7.30 7.31 10.21
C SER A 39 -8.38 8.13 10.91
N VAL A 40 -9.59 8.10 10.36
CA VAL A 40 -10.74 8.85 10.86
C VAL A 40 -11.95 7.99 11.15
N GLY A 41 -11.99 6.73 10.72
CA GLY A 41 -13.12 5.86 11.06
C GLY A 41 -12.80 4.38 10.94
N SER A 42 -13.43 3.59 11.81
CA SER A 42 -13.30 2.14 11.84
C SER A 42 -14.67 1.48 11.72
N GLY A 43 -14.73 0.36 11.00
CA GLY A 43 -15.94 -0.42 10.82
C GLY A 43 -15.65 -1.91 10.82
N LYS A 44 -16.62 -2.72 11.24
CA LYS A 44 -16.53 -4.18 11.15
C LYS A 44 -17.85 -4.81 10.79
N SER A 45 -17.80 -5.96 10.14
CA SER A 45 -18.93 -6.82 9.85
C SER A 45 -18.55 -8.27 10.17
N ALA A 46 -19.52 -9.06 10.58
CA ALA A 46 -19.35 -10.49 10.78
C ALA A 46 -20.69 -11.20 10.54
N CYS A 47 -20.66 -12.35 9.86
CA CYS A 47 -21.82 -13.23 9.75
C CYS A 47 -21.76 -14.33 10.83
N VAL A 48 -22.93 -14.89 11.14
CA VAL A 48 -23.09 -15.92 12.19
C VAL A 48 -22.56 -17.27 11.72
N ASN A 49 -22.84 -17.64 10.47
CA ASN A 49 -22.42 -18.91 9.90
C ASN A 49 -21.17 -18.72 9.02
N PRO A 50 -20.04 -19.37 9.34
CA PRO A 50 -18.85 -19.36 8.50
C PRO A 50 -19.06 -19.86 7.07
N ASP A 51 -19.97 -20.81 6.86
CA ASP A 51 -20.23 -21.38 5.53
C ASP A 51 -20.94 -20.38 4.59
N ASP A 52 -21.65 -19.40 5.17
CA ASP A 52 -22.35 -18.33 4.46
C ASP A 52 -21.49 -17.06 4.33
N TYR A 53 -20.19 -17.13 4.66
CA TYR A 53 -19.32 -15.97 4.62
C TYR A 53 -19.08 -15.48 3.18
N ASN A 54 -19.50 -14.24 2.91
CA ASN A 54 -19.19 -13.51 1.69
C ASN A 54 -18.28 -12.32 2.01
N TYR A 55 -17.07 -12.32 1.43
CA TYR A 55 -16.08 -11.26 1.65
C TYR A 55 -16.56 -9.90 1.12
N GLU A 56 -17.27 -9.86 0.00
CA GLU A 56 -17.77 -8.62 -0.61
C GLU A 56 -18.85 -7.97 0.25
N ASP A 57 -19.81 -8.76 0.74
CA ASP A 57 -20.82 -8.29 1.70
C ASP A 57 -20.15 -7.83 3.00
N GLY A 58 -19.15 -8.57 3.46
CA GLY A 58 -18.30 -8.19 4.58
C GLY A 58 -17.68 -6.81 4.39
N CYS A 59 -17.04 -6.57 3.24
CA CYS A 59 -16.45 -5.28 2.90
C CYS A 59 -17.49 -4.16 2.83
N LYS A 60 -18.62 -4.40 2.17
CA LYS A 60 -19.71 -3.42 2.04
C LYS A 60 -20.19 -2.94 3.41
N TYR A 61 -20.59 -3.85 4.30
CA TYR A 61 -21.14 -3.46 5.61
C TYR A 61 -20.08 -2.91 6.57
N ALA A 62 -18.83 -3.37 6.45
CA ALA A 62 -17.72 -2.79 7.21
C ALA A 62 -17.45 -1.34 6.75
N MET A 63 -17.50 -1.08 5.44
CA MET A 63 -17.34 0.26 4.86
C MET A 63 -18.45 1.21 5.28
N GLU A 64 -19.71 0.79 5.20
CA GLU A 64 -20.87 1.61 5.63
C GLU A 64 -20.71 2.08 7.09
N ARG A 65 -20.26 1.19 7.97
CA ARG A 65 -19.98 1.52 9.39
C ARG A 65 -18.78 2.45 9.54
N ALA A 66 -17.69 2.19 8.81
CA ALA A 66 -16.51 3.05 8.83
C ALA A 66 -16.80 4.47 8.33
N VAL A 67 -17.65 4.63 7.30
CA VAL A 67 -18.10 5.93 6.79
C VAL A 67 -18.91 6.69 7.85
N GLN A 68 -19.81 6.00 8.55
CA GLN A 68 -20.61 6.62 9.61
C GLN A 68 -19.73 7.09 10.77
N ASP A 69 -18.77 6.26 11.19
CA ASP A 69 -17.81 6.60 12.25
C ASP A 69 -16.90 7.78 11.82
N ALA A 70 -16.36 7.72 10.61
CA ALA A 70 -15.57 8.79 10.02
C ALA A 70 -16.34 10.11 9.94
N THR A 71 -17.61 10.07 9.53
CA THR A 71 -18.44 11.29 9.46
C THR A 71 -18.55 11.95 10.83
N ASN A 72 -18.81 11.17 11.88
CA ASN A 72 -18.89 11.68 13.25
C ASN A 72 -17.56 12.27 13.72
N LYS A 73 -16.45 11.56 13.44
CA LYS A 73 -15.10 12.01 13.82
C LYS A 73 -14.70 13.29 13.07
N LEU A 74 -15.03 13.41 11.80
CA LEU A 74 -14.73 14.61 11.01
C LEU A 74 -15.50 15.83 11.52
N TRP A 75 -16.78 15.68 11.90
CA TRP A 75 -17.52 16.76 12.56
C TRP A 75 -16.84 17.24 13.85
N GLU A 76 -16.40 16.30 14.69
CA GLU A 76 -15.68 16.59 15.94
C GLU A 76 -14.37 17.35 15.66
N LEU A 77 -13.54 16.84 14.73
CA LEU A 77 -12.23 17.39 14.42
C LEU A 77 -12.31 18.77 13.75
N GLU A 78 -13.19 18.95 12.77
CA GLU A 78 -13.41 20.25 12.11
C GLU A 78 -14.00 21.28 13.08
N GLY A 79 -14.90 20.84 13.97
CA GLY A 79 -15.46 21.69 15.02
C GLY A 79 -14.40 22.16 16.01
N TYR A 80 -13.52 21.26 16.44
CA TYR A 80 -12.39 21.57 17.31
C TYR A 80 -11.39 22.53 16.63
N LEU A 81 -11.01 22.25 15.39
CA LEU A 81 -10.09 23.10 14.62
C LEU A 81 -10.65 24.52 14.46
N LEU A 82 -11.94 24.64 14.16
CA LEU A 82 -12.63 25.91 14.06
C LEU A 82 -12.63 26.67 15.39
N ALA A 83 -12.88 25.98 16.50
CA ALA A 83 -12.87 26.59 17.84
C ALA A 83 -11.48 27.13 18.22
N VAL A 84 -10.41 26.42 17.84
CA VAL A 84 -9.02 26.79 18.20
C VAL A 84 -8.43 27.83 17.25
N THR A 85 -8.73 27.76 15.95
CA THR A 85 -8.04 28.54 14.91
C THR A 85 -8.93 29.56 14.20
N GLY A 86 -10.25 29.51 14.42
CA GLY A 86 -11.23 30.28 13.66
C GLY A 86 -11.40 29.83 12.21
N LYS A 87 -10.81 28.69 11.81
CA LYS A 87 -10.80 28.16 10.44
C LYS A 87 -11.09 26.65 10.44
N THR A 88 -11.66 26.17 9.35
CA THR A 88 -11.77 24.74 9.00
C THR A 88 -10.63 24.34 8.07
N SER A 89 -10.44 23.03 7.85
CA SER A 89 -9.27 22.51 7.13
C SER A 89 -9.18 22.95 5.66
N ASP A 90 -10.30 23.25 5.02
CA ASP A 90 -10.38 23.85 3.67
C ASP A 90 -9.87 25.30 3.60
N ASN A 91 -9.78 25.98 4.75
CA ASN A 91 -9.36 27.38 4.86
C ASN A 91 -7.96 27.56 5.47
N LEU A 92 -7.20 26.46 5.61
CA LEU A 92 -5.81 26.51 6.07
C LEU A 92 -4.87 26.98 4.95
N ALA A 93 -3.90 27.83 5.30
CA ALA A 93 -2.94 28.39 4.35
C ALA A 93 -1.96 27.34 3.76
N LYS A 94 -1.82 26.20 4.43
CA LYS A 94 -1.06 25.05 3.93
C LYS A 94 -2.05 23.97 3.50
N PRO A 95 -2.03 23.53 2.24
CA PRO A 95 -2.87 22.43 1.80
C PRO A 95 -2.54 21.17 2.61
N ILE A 96 -3.56 20.36 2.87
CA ILE A 96 -3.40 19.04 3.50
C ILE A 96 -2.43 18.23 2.63
N PRO A 97 -1.31 17.73 3.19
CA PRO A 97 -0.39 16.91 2.42
C PRO A 97 -1.12 15.64 1.99
N VAL A 98 -1.28 15.44 0.69
CA VAL A 98 -1.81 14.19 0.16
C VAL A 98 -0.67 13.19 0.22
N ILE A 99 -0.74 12.25 1.16
CA ILE A 99 0.13 11.10 1.12
C ILE A 99 -0.49 10.11 0.12
N ASN A 100 0.35 9.56 -0.75
CA ASN A 100 -0.11 8.54 -1.67
C ASN A 100 -0.27 7.23 -0.89
N MET A 101 -1.44 7.02 -0.27
CA MET A 101 -1.80 5.74 0.38
C MET A 101 -2.02 4.60 -0.61
N LYS A 102 -1.91 4.83 -1.93
CA LYS A 102 -1.98 3.75 -2.90
C LYS A 102 -0.73 2.87 -2.77
N GLN A 103 -0.98 1.77 -2.07
CA GLN A 103 -0.19 0.57 -1.85
C GLN A 103 0.85 0.68 -0.74
N ALA A 104 0.58 0.00 0.39
CA ALA A 104 1.56 -0.99 0.83
C ALA A 104 1.96 -1.74 -0.44
N GLU A 105 3.17 -1.46 -0.97
CA GLU A 105 3.58 -1.79 -2.33
C GLU A 105 2.93 -3.09 -2.78
N SER A 106 2.07 -3.03 -3.82
CA SER A 106 1.49 -4.26 -4.36
C SER A 106 2.63 -5.24 -4.53
N TYR A 107 2.40 -6.52 -4.22
CA TYR A 107 3.46 -7.52 -4.37
C TYR A 107 4.10 -7.45 -5.76
N VAL A 108 3.35 -6.99 -6.78
CA VAL A 108 3.83 -6.67 -8.13
C VAL A 108 4.83 -5.51 -8.17
N VAL A 109 4.60 -4.41 -7.45
CA VAL A 109 5.52 -3.26 -7.35
C VAL A 109 6.83 -3.69 -6.68
N ARG A 110 6.75 -4.40 -5.56
CA ARG A 110 7.95 -4.96 -4.89
C ARG A 110 8.72 -5.91 -5.81
N MET A 111 8.03 -6.80 -6.53
CA MET A 111 8.67 -7.69 -7.51
C MET A 111 9.36 -6.90 -8.63
N LYS A 112 8.76 -5.81 -9.12
CA LYS A 112 9.35 -4.94 -10.15
C LYS A 112 10.61 -4.22 -9.65
N GLN A 113 10.57 -3.68 -8.44
CA GLN A 113 11.74 -3.04 -7.81
C GLN A 113 12.87 -4.05 -7.60
N GLU A 114 12.56 -5.23 -7.05
CA GLU A 114 13.53 -6.31 -6.87
C GLU A 114 14.16 -6.73 -8.22
N HIS A 115 13.36 -6.83 -9.28
CA HIS A 115 13.86 -7.12 -10.63
C HIS A 115 14.81 -6.03 -11.16
N GLN A 116 14.51 -4.74 -10.90
CA GLN A 116 15.37 -3.62 -11.28
C GLN A 116 16.69 -3.62 -10.49
N GLU A 117 16.64 -3.82 -9.18
CA GLU A 117 17.84 -3.93 -8.35
C GLU A 117 18.74 -5.09 -8.81
N LEU A 118 18.13 -6.23 -9.13
CA LEU A 118 18.85 -7.41 -9.61
C LEU A 118 19.48 -7.17 -10.98
N ALA A 119 18.79 -6.44 -11.87
CA ALA A 119 19.34 -6.02 -13.15
C ALA A 119 20.59 -5.14 -12.97
N TYR A 120 20.51 -4.15 -12.09
CA TYR A 120 21.64 -3.27 -11.77
C TYR A 120 22.83 -4.04 -11.19
N LYS A 121 22.59 -4.93 -10.20
CA LYS A 121 23.64 -5.74 -9.60
C LYS A 121 24.30 -6.68 -10.62
N LEU A 122 23.52 -7.28 -11.52
CA LEU A 122 24.03 -8.15 -12.59
C LEU A 122 24.90 -7.38 -13.59
N GLU A 123 24.51 -6.16 -13.97
CA GLU A 123 25.30 -5.30 -14.85
C GLU A 123 26.66 -5.00 -14.22
N ARG A 124 26.68 -4.55 -12.96
CA ARG A 124 27.90 -4.26 -12.21
C ARG A 124 28.80 -5.49 -12.05
N LEU A 125 28.22 -6.63 -11.70
CA LEU A 125 28.98 -7.88 -11.53
C LEU A 125 29.55 -8.38 -12.87
N SER A 126 28.77 -8.31 -13.96
CA SER A 126 29.28 -8.67 -15.29
C SER A 126 30.39 -7.74 -15.75
N GLY A 127 30.28 -6.43 -15.48
CA GLY A 127 31.33 -5.47 -15.80
C GLY A 127 32.61 -5.73 -15.00
N PHE A 128 32.49 -6.12 -13.74
CA PHE A 128 33.65 -6.51 -12.93
C PHE A 128 34.29 -7.80 -13.43
N ILE A 129 33.49 -8.85 -13.71
CA ILE A 129 33.98 -10.13 -14.26
C ILE A 129 34.70 -9.94 -15.60
N ALA A 130 34.30 -8.94 -16.39
CA ALA A 130 34.93 -8.60 -17.66
C ALA A 130 36.17 -7.68 -17.55
N SER A 131 36.59 -7.31 -16.34
CA SER A 131 37.71 -6.39 -16.11
C SER A 131 39.02 -7.12 -15.83
N ASP A 132 40.14 -6.49 -16.15
CA ASP A 132 41.49 -7.01 -15.86
C ASP A 132 41.71 -7.27 -14.36
N THR A 133 41.02 -6.53 -13.49
CA THR A 133 41.06 -6.74 -12.03
C THR A 133 40.57 -8.14 -11.65
N TYR A 134 39.56 -8.66 -12.36
CA TYR A 134 39.04 -10.01 -12.11
C TYR A 134 40.07 -11.08 -12.46
N GLU A 135 40.89 -10.88 -13.49
CA GLU A 135 41.94 -11.84 -13.87
C GLU A 135 43.02 -12.01 -12.79
N SER A 136 43.19 -10.99 -11.95
CA SER A 136 44.15 -11.00 -10.84
C SER A 136 43.64 -11.70 -9.57
N LEU A 137 42.37 -12.11 -9.53
CA LEU A 137 41.77 -12.72 -8.34
C LEU A 137 42.22 -14.18 -8.14
N PRO A 138 42.19 -14.68 -6.88
CA PRO A 138 42.24 -16.10 -6.62
C PRO A 138 41.16 -16.85 -7.40
N LYS A 139 41.52 -18.00 -7.98
CA LYS A 139 40.62 -18.79 -8.85
C LYS A 139 39.30 -19.17 -8.17
N GLU A 140 39.36 -19.51 -6.88
CA GLU A 140 38.20 -19.85 -6.05
C GLU A 140 37.21 -18.67 -5.97
N ASP A 141 37.72 -17.47 -5.67
CA ASP A 141 36.91 -16.25 -5.55
C ASP A 141 36.30 -15.84 -6.89
N GLY A 142 37.08 -15.91 -7.97
CA GLY A 142 36.58 -15.63 -9.32
C GLY A 142 35.46 -16.61 -9.72
N TRP A 143 35.66 -17.91 -9.46
CA TRP A 143 34.63 -18.92 -9.75
C TRP A 143 33.35 -18.69 -8.93
N ALA A 144 33.47 -18.35 -7.65
CA ALA A 144 32.32 -18.03 -6.80
C ALA A 144 31.52 -16.84 -7.34
N MET A 145 32.18 -15.79 -7.85
CA MET A 145 31.52 -14.63 -8.47
C MET A 145 30.79 -15.00 -9.76
N VAL A 146 31.34 -15.89 -10.60
CA VAL A 146 30.66 -16.40 -11.81
C VAL A 146 29.42 -17.21 -11.44
N GLN A 147 29.51 -18.04 -10.39
CA GLN A 147 28.35 -18.79 -9.89
C GLN A 147 27.27 -17.85 -9.32
N GLN A 148 27.67 -16.84 -8.56
CA GLN A 148 26.78 -15.80 -8.07
C GLN A 148 26.03 -15.10 -9.21
N TYR A 149 26.75 -14.69 -10.26
CA TYR A 149 26.15 -14.09 -11.46
C TYR A 149 25.12 -15.02 -12.11
N SER A 150 25.45 -16.30 -12.28
CA SER A 150 24.56 -17.30 -12.87
C SER A 150 23.27 -17.49 -12.06
N ALA A 151 23.38 -17.60 -10.73
CA ALA A 151 22.25 -17.74 -9.83
C ALA A 151 21.34 -16.49 -9.86
N MET A 152 21.93 -15.30 -9.79
CA MET A 152 21.20 -14.03 -9.85
C MET A 152 20.48 -13.85 -11.19
N ARG A 153 21.10 -14.21 -12.31
CA ARG A 153 20.47 -14.16 -13.63
C ARG A 153 19.28 -15.11 -13.73
N THR A 154 19.44 -16.33 -13.21
CA THR A 154 18.37 -17.32 -13.16
C THR A 154 17.19 -16.82 -12.33
N TYR A 155 17.48 -16.26 -11.15
CA TYR A 155 16.46 -15.66 -10.29
C TYR A 155 15.72 -14.51 -10.98
N LYS A 156 16.44 -13.60 -11.64
CA LYS A 156 15.85 -12.49 -12.40
C LYS A 156 14.86 -12.97 -13.46
N ASN A 157 15.23 -13.98 -14.24
CA ASN A 157 14.37 -14.54 -15.28
C ASN A 157 13.08 -15.16 -14.72
N ILE A 158 13.16 -15.81 -13.55
CA ILE A 158 11.99 -16.37 -12.86
C ILE A 158 11.09 -15.24 -12.35
N LEU A 159 11.69 -14.20 -11.75
CA LEU A 159 10.96 -13.03 -11.26
C LEU A 159 10.24 -12.28 -12.39
N GLU A 160 10.88 -12.11 -13.55
CA GLU A 160 10.26 -11.50 -14.74
C GLU A 160 9.01 -12.26 -15.20
N LYS A 161 9.06 -13.61 -15.22
CA LYS A 161 7.89 -14.44 -15.55
C LYS A 161 6.76 -14.27 -14.53
N ARG A 162 7.10 -14.19 -13.24
CA ARG A 162 6.11 -13.97 -12.16
C ARG A 162 5.44 -12.60 -12.27
N ILE A 163 6.19 -11.56 -12.64
CA ILE A 163 5.64 -10.22 -12.90
C ILE A 163 4.64 -10.28 -14.06
N LYS A 164 5.02 -10.87 -15.20
CA LYS A 164 4.13 -10.97 -16.39
C LYS A 164 2.82 -11.70 -16.08
N ARG A 165 2.87 -12.78 -15.29
CA ARG A 165 1.65 -13.50 -14.86
C ARG A 165 0.79 -12.64 -13.95
N ALA A 166 1.40 -11.98 -12.97
CA ALA A 166 0.69 -11.10 -12.04
C ALA A 166 0.07 -9.85 -12.71
N GLU A 167 0.53 -9.47 -13.90
CA GLU A 167 -0.05 -8.38 -14.71
C GLU A 167 -1.17 -8.84 -15.65
N THR A 168 -1.30 -10.15 -15.91
CA THR A 168 -2.24 -10.71 -16.91
C THR A 168 -3.43 -11.43 -16.31
N GLU A 169 -3.35 -11.86 -15.05
CA GLU A 169 -4.48 -12.44 -14.32
C GLU A 169 -5.30 -11.32 -13.64
N PRO A 170 -6.61 -11.15 -13.95
CA PRO A 170 -7.46 -10.27 -13.16
C PRO A 170 -7.56 -10.84 -11.74
N ALA A 171 -7.38 -9.96 -10.75
CA ALA A 171 -7.51 -10.27 -9.33
C ALA A 171 -8.93 -10.74 -8.97
#